data_AF-A0A4S8M0X0-F1
#
_entry.id   AF-A0A4S8M0X0-F1
#
_cell.length_a   1.000
_cell.length_b   1.000
_cell.length_c   1.000
_cell.angle_alpha   90.00
_cell.angle_beta   90.00
_cell.angle_gamma   90.00
#
_symmetry.space_group_name_H-M   'P 1'
#
loop_
_entity.id
_entity.type
_entity.pdbx_description
1 polymer ?
#
loop_
_entity_poly.entity_id
_entity_poly.type
_entity_poly.pdbx_seq_one_letter_code
_entity_poly.pdbx_strand_id
1 'polypeptide(L)'
;HDDAFQDALLLHRDVSVGNILIYENDSGERKGLLSDWELSKDTNDLQIARETERTGTWQFISSALLQALVSCHSTKDDFESFFHVLGWTALKFTNHPMEGDLLKYSLRHIYDDAFLKVGRLRGGVGKQGAMANRSLSRVGFVPSAFCDIIVDFEDTCASRYVQAPDPDVVKEVSLMIESETNEKRKIIHMNNHEWALHMRQTRLDSASWMIKRCDEALQSSDWPEEALPRFEHKLPKNLYVTGSKRPNDVSTQELEQTS
;
A
#
# COMPACT_ATOMS: atom_id res chain seq x y z
N HIS A 1 3.77 -0.51 13.82
CA HIS A 1 4.59 -1.12 12.75
C HIS A 1 5.98 -0.49 12.77
N ASP A 2 6.10 0.83 12.59
CA ASP A 2 7.39 1.53 12.62
C ASP A 2 8.21 1.21 13.88
N ASP A 3 7.62 1.30 15.08
CA ASP A 3 8.30 0.92 16.34
C ASP A 3 8.87 -0.51 16.30
N ALA A 4 8.09 -1.50 15.84
CA ALA A 4 8.56 -2.89 15.74
C ALA A 4 9.72 -3.03 14.74
N PHE A 5 9.72 -2.23 13.68
CA PHE A 5 10.82 -2.21 12.73
C PHE A 5 12.05 -1.47 13.27
N GLN A 6 11.91 -0.31 13.91
CA GLN A 6 13.02 0.46 14.45
C GLN A 6 13.68 -0.22 15.66
N ASP A 7 12.86 -0.78 16.56
CA ASP A 7 13.35 -1.33 17.83
C ASP A 7 13.80 -2.79 17.71
N ALA A 8 13.22 -3.54 16.77
CA ALA A 8 13.42 -4.99 16.67
C ALA A 8 13.65 -5.50 15.23
N LEU A 9 13.75 -4.62 14.23
CA LEU A 9 13.95 -5.00 12.82
C LEU A 9 12.90 -6.00 12.30
N LEU A 10 11.68 -5.96 12.85
CA LEU A 10 10.60 -6.88 12.51
C LEU A 10 9.73 -6.34 11.39
N LEU A 11 9.53 -7.15 10.36
CA LEU A 11 8.50 -6.97 9.33
C LEU A 11 7.25 -7.75 9.70
N HIS A 12 6.07 -7.20 9.43
CA HIS A 12 4.78 -7.84 9.78
C HIS A 12 4.42 -8.96 8.80
N ARG A 13 4.61 -8.73 7.50
CA ARG A 13 4.37 -9.71 6.41
C ARG A 13 2.94 -10.19 6.18
N ASP A 14 1.99 -9.83 7.05
CA ASP A 14 0.56 -10.11 6.88
C ASP A 14 -0.36 -8.92 7.26
N VAL A 15 -0.02 -7.72 6.79
CA VAL A 15 -0.88 -6.55 6.98
C VAL A 15 -2.18 -6.77 6.20
N SER A 16 -3.32 -6.76 6.91
CA SER A 16 -4.63 -7.00 6.32
C SER A 16 -5.73 -6.29 7.13
N VAL A 17 -6.93 -6.14 6.54
CA VAL A 17 -8.10 -5.61 7.27
C VAL A 17 -8.44 -6.40 8.53
N GLY A 18 -8.17 -7.70 8.55
CA GLY A 18 -8.44 -8.57 9.71
C GLY A 18 -7.42 -8.40 10.84
N ASN A 19 -6.24 -7.88 10.51
CA ASN A 19 -5.11 -7.73 11.43
C ASN A 19 -4.96 -6.30 11.96
N ILE A 20 -5.82 -5.36 11.53
CA ILE A 20 -5.89 -4.00 12.06
C ILE A 20 -7.12 -3.89 12.94
N LEU A 21 -6.92 -3.95 14.25
CA LEU A 21 -7.97 -3.81 15.24
C LEU A 21 -8.17 -2.34 15.58
N ILE A 22 -9.42 -1.93 15.74
CA ILE A 22 -9.77 -0.60 16.24
C ILE A 22 -10.45 -0.80 17.59
N TYR A 23 -9.91 -0.15 18.62
CA TYR A 23 -10.46 -0.19 19.97
C TYR A 23 -10.59 1.23 20.53
N GLU A 24 -11.44 1.39 21.53
CA GLU A 24 -11.59 2.64 22.26
C GLU A 24 -10.87 2.50 23.61
N ASN A 25 -10.02 3.46 23.95
CA ASN A 25 -9.34 3.48 25.25
C ASN A 25 -10.25 4.07 26.35
N ASP A 26 -9.76 4.07 27.59
CA ASP A 26 -10.53 4.57 28.74
C ASP A 26 -10.94 6.05 28.63
N SER A 27 -10.28 6.84 27.76
CA SER A 27 -10.63 8.24 27.50
C SER A 27 -11.64 8.43 26.37
N GLY A 28 -12.15 7.36 25.77
CA GLY A 28 -13.07 7.43 24.62
C GLY A 28 -12.36 7.67 23.27
N GLU A 29 -11.03 7.64 23.24
CA GLU A 29 -10.27 7.81 22.00
C GLU A 29 -10.15 6.48 21.25
N ARG A 30 -10.49 6.48 19.95
CA ARG A 30 -10.25 5.33 19.08
C ARG A 30 -8.77 5.22 18.73
N LYS A 31 -8.21 4.02 18.90
CA LYS A 31 -6.82 3.68 18.56
C LYS A 31 -6.80 2.45 17.64
N GLY A 32 -5.80 2.41 16.76
CA GLY A 32 -5.48 1.23 15.97
C GLY A 32 -4.47 0.34 16.70
N LEU A 33 -4.63 -0.97 16.58
CA LEU A 33 -3.67 -1.97 17.03
C LEU A 33 -3.42 -2.96 15.89
N LEU A 34 -2.16 -3.13 15.51
CA LEU A 34 -1.75 -4.14 14.54
C LEU A 34 -1.51 -5.47 15.28
N SER A 35 -2.28 -6.50 14.92
CA SER A 35 -2.24 -7.84 15.52
C SER A 35 -1.72 -8.89 14.53
N ASP A 36 -1.61 -10.14 14.98
CA ASP A 36 -1.24 -11.29 14.15
C ASP A 36 0.20 -11.20 13.57
N TRP A 37 1.15 -11.09 14.49
CA TRP A 37 2.59 -11.06 14.19
C TRP A 37 3.17 -12.47 13.96
N GLU A 38 2.34 -13.51 13.77
CA GLU A 38 2.80 -14.91 13.63
C GLU A 38 3.67 -15.12 12.39
N LEU A 39 3.44 -14.33 11.33
CA LEU A 39 4.21 -14.34 10.09
C LEU A 39 5.35 -13.32 10.09
N SER A 40 5.55 -12.62 11.21
CA SER A 40 6.60 -11.60 11.31
C SER A 40 7.99 -12.20 11.22
N LYS A 41 8.95 -11.40 10.76
CA LYS A 41 10.34 -11.85 10.65
C LYS A 41 11.34 -10.73 10.79
N ASP A 42 12.48 -11.05 11.40
CA ASP A 42 13.64 -10.17 11.46
C ASP A 42 14.23 -9.97 10.05
N THR A 43 14.52 -8.73 9.68
CA THR A 43 15.11 -8.41 8.38
C THR A 43 16.47 -9.07 8.12
N ASN A 44 17.26 -9.33 9.17
CA ASN A 44 18.54 -10.02 9.06
C ASN A 44 18.34 -11.48 8.62
N ASP A 45 17.32 -12.14 9.15
CA ASP A 45 16.99 -13.51 8.77
C ASP A 45 16.50 -13.61 7.32
N LEU A 46 15.81 -12.58 6.83
CA LEU A 46 15.34 -12.50 5.45
C LEU A 46 16.46 -12.26 4.43
N GLN A 47 17.59 -11.69 4.84
CA GLN A 47 18.77 -11.55 3.98
C GLN A 47 19.56 -12.87 3.87
N ILE A 48 19.55 -13.67 4.93
CA ILE A 48 20.27 -14.95 5.01
C ILE A 48 19.45 -16.08 4.38
N ALA A 49 18.16 -16.14 4.70
CA ALA A 49 17.25 -17.09 4.09
C ALA A 49 16.86 -16.60 2.69
N ARG A 50 17.13 -17.40 1.66
CA ARG A 50 16.48 -17.24 0.34
C ARG A 50 15.01 -17.63 0.44
N GLU A 51 14.26 -16.99 1.34
CA GLU A 51 12.82 -17.17 1.49
C GLU A 51 12.11 -16.51 0.31
N THR A 52 12.07 -17.27 -0.79
CA THR A 52 11.30 -16.94 -1.99
C THR A 52 9.80 -17.12 -1.80
N GLU A 53 9.37 -17.56 -0.61
CA GLU A 53 7.98 -17.84 -0.32
C GLU A 53 7.25 -16.57 0.09
N ARG A 54 6.33 -16.17 -0.80
CA ARG A 54 5.35 -15.12 -0.55
C ARG A 54 4.43 -15.56 0.59
N THR A 55 4.28 -14.70 1.59
CA THR A 55 3.38 -14.87 2.74
C THR A 55 2.38 -13.73 2.81
N GLY A 56 1.29 -13.94 3.56
CA GLY A 56 0.28 -12.93 3.86
C GLY A 56 -1.04 -13.10 3.10
N THR A 57 -1.93 -12.16 3.35
CA THR A 57 -3.27 -12.10 2.74
C THR A 57 -3.19 -11.64 1.29
N TRP A 58 -3.65 -12.47 0.34
CA TRP A 58 -3.49 -12.24 -1.12
C TRP A 58 -3.85 -10.83 -1.58
N GLN A 59 -4.98 -10.31 -1.10
CA GLN A 59 -5.47 -8.98 -1.46
C GLN A 59 -4.51 -7.86 -1.10
N PHE A 60 -3.70 -8.00 -0.04
CA PHE A 60 -2.89 -6.90 0.46
C PHE A 60 -1.40 -7.05 0.19
N ILE A 61 -0.94 -8.24 -0.21
CA ILE A 61 0.47 -8.44 -0.61
C ILE A 61 0.85 -7.49 -1.74
N SER A 62 2.05 -6.91 -1.65
CA SER A 62 2.61 -6.02 -2.66
C SER A 62 2.64 -6.65 -4.07
N SER A 63 2.54 -5.79 -5.07
CA SER A 63 2.69 -6.20 -6.46
C SER A 63 4.07 -6.81 -6.74
N ALA A 64 5.13 -6.25 -6.15
CA ALA A 64 6.50 -6.74 -6.30
C ALA A 64 6.65 -8.20 -5.85
N LEU A 65 6.05 -8.59 -4.73
CA LEU A 65 6.07 -9.98 -4.24
C LEU A 65 5.16 -10.89 -5.08
N LEU A 66 3.95 -10.44 -5.43
CA LEU A 66 3.02 -11.23 -6.25
C LEU A 66 3.56 -11.53 -7.66
N GLN A 67 4.34 -10.60 -8.22
CA GLN A 67 4.98 -10.76 -9.53
C GLN A 67 6.38 -11.41 -9.46
N ALA A 68 6.92 -11.65 -8.25
CA ALA A 68 8.29 -12.10 -8.02
C ALA A 68 9.36 -11.18 -8.66
N LEU A 69 9.14 -9.87 -8.57
CA LEU A 69 10.13 -8.85 -8.94
C LEU A 69 11.21 -8.69 -7.86
N VAL A 70 10.90 -9.11 -6.63
CA VAL A 70 11.82 -9.15 -5.49
C VAL A 70 11.88 -10.56 -4.92
N SER A 71 13.00 -10.90 -4.29
CA SER A 71 13.25 -12.24 -3.74
C SER A 71 12.83 -12.40 -2.29
N CYS A 72 12.66 -11.30 -1.54
CA CYS A 72 12.32 -11.31 -0.13
C CYS A 72 11.39 -10.12 0.21
N HIS A 73 10.65 -10.27 1.31
CA HIS A 73 9.81 -9.22 1.87
C HIS A 73 10.67 -8.10 2.47
N SER A 74 10.22 -6.86 2.35
CA SER A 74 10.89 -5.66 2.85
C SER A 74 9.88 -4.71 3.51
N THR A 75 10.36 -3.64 4.14
CA THR A 75 9.50 -2.56 4.67
C THR A 75 8.57 -1.99 3.60
N LYS A 76 9.06 -1.86 2.35
CA LYS A 76 8.30 -1.40 1.18
C LYS A 76 7.06 -2.26 0.92
N ASP A 77 7.13 -3.54 1.24
CA ASP A 77 6.03 -4.49 1.03
C ASP A 77 4.94 -4.36 2.11
N ASP A 78 5.33 -4.17 3.37
CA ASP A 78 4.36 -3.86 4.44
C ASP A 78 3.69 -2.50 4.18
N PHE A 79 4.44 -1.50 3.70
CA PHE A 79 3.88 -0.19 3.36
C PHE A 79 2.89 -0.24 2.21
N GLU A 80 3.25 -0.94 1.14
CA GLU A 80 2.32 -1.15 0.04
C GLU A 80 1.08 -1.94 0.50
N SER A 81 1.22 -2.84 1.47
CA SER A 81 0.09 -3.55 2.07
C SER A 81 -0.85 -2.59 2.84
N PHE A 82 -0.32 -1.64 3.61
CA PHE A 82 -1.15 -0.59 4.24
C PHE A 82 -1.88 0.26 3.20
N PHE A 83 -1.22 0.64 2.10
CA PHE A 83 -1.88 1.33 1.00
C PHE A 83 -2.99 0.49 0.37
N HIS A 84 -2.76 -0.80 0.12
CA HIS A 84 -3.79 -1.70 -0.42
C HIS A 84 -4.97 -1.86 0.54
N VAL A 85 -4.74 -1.92 1.85
CA VAL A 85 -5.81 -1.91 2.87
C VAL A 85 -6.61 -0.60 2.81
N LEU A 86 -5.94 0.55 2.77
CA LEU A 86 -6.60 1.85 2.65
C LEU A 86 -7.43 1.95 1.36
N GLY A 87 -6.85 1.59 0.21
CA GLY A 87 -7.55 1.65 -1.08
C GLY A 87 -8.74 0.70 -1.16
N TRP A 88 -8.57 -0.53 -0.68
CA TRP A 88 -9.64 -1.52 -0.67
C TRP A 88 -10.79 -1.11 0.25
N THR A 89 -10.48 -0.56 1.43
CA THR A 89 -11.51 -0.06 2.36
C THR A 89 -12.18 1.20 1.83
N ALA A 90 -11.44 2.14 1.23
CA ALA A 90 -11.98 3.32 0.58
C ALA A 90 -12.99 2.96 -0.51
N LEU A 91 -12.59 2.11 -1.46
CA LEU A 91 -13.45 1.64 -2.56
C LEU A 91 -14.72 0.90 -2.08
N LYS A 92 -14.71 0.35 -0.87
CA LYS A 92 -15.86 -0.42 -0.36
C LYS A 92 -16.78 0.36 0.56
N PHE A 93 -16.23 1.30 1.31
CA PHE A 93 -16.91 1.88 2.47
C PHE A 93 -16.99 3.40 2.43
N THR A 94 -16.48 4.07 1.39
CA THR A 94 -16.62 5.52 1.23
C THR A 94 -17.45 5.87 0.00
N ASN A 95 -18.03 7.08 0.02
CA ASN A 95 -18.85 7.56 -1.08
C ASN A 95 -18.00 7.99 -2.27
N HIS A 96 -18.33 7.47 -3.46
CA HIS A 96 -17.67 7.81 -4.71
C HIS A 96 -18.56 7.49 -5.94
N PRO A 97 -18.34 8.13 -7.11
CA PRO A 97 -19.21 7.98 -8.28
C PRO A 97 -19.02 6.67 -9.07
N MET A 98 -18.04 5.82 -8.74
CA MET A 98 -17.81 4.57 -9.47
C MET A 98 -19.02 3.64 -9.43
N GLU A 99 -19.48 3.22 -10.61
CA GLU A 99 -20.61 2.31 -10.77
C GLU A 99 -20.31 0.88 -10.26
N GLY A 100 -21.34 0.16 -9.81
CA GLY A 100 -21.18 -1.13 -9.14
C GLY A 100 -20.47 -2.21 -9.96
N ASP A 101 -20.72 -2.30 -11.27
CA ASP A 101 -20.05 -3.27 -12.14
C ASP A 101 -18.57 -2.92 -12.35
N LEU A 102 -18.27 -1.62 -12.53
CA LEU A 102 -16.90 -1.13 -12.64
C LEU A 102 -16.13 -1.30 -11.32
N LEU A 103 -16.79 -1.07 -10.18
CA LEU A 103 -16.22 -1.31 -8.86
C LEU A 103 -15.92 -2.80 -8.64
N LYS A 104 -16.86 -3.68 -8.97
CA LYS A 104 -16.65 -5.13 -8.89
C LYS A 104 -15.48 -5.58 -9.78
N TYR A 105 -15.43 -5.08 -11.01
CA TYR A 105 -14.30 -5.34 -11.91
C TYR A 105 -12.98 -4.85 -11.30
N SER A 106 -12.95 -3.62 -10.81
CA SER A 106 -11.75 -2.99 -10.22
C SER A 106 -11.26 -3.77 -9.01
N LEU A 107 -12.16 -4.12 -8.08
CA LEU A 107 -11.82 -4.90 -6.89
C LEU A 107 -11.24 -6.27 -7.26
N ARG A 108 -11.88 -7.00 -8.19
CA ARG A 108 -11.38 -8.30 -8.65
C ARG A 108 -10.03 -8.16 -9.34
N HIS A 109 -9.91 -7.22 -10.28
CA HIS A 109 -8.71 -7.04 -11.09
C HIS A 109 -7.50 -6.59 -10.25
N ILE A 110 -7.72 -5.69 -9.30
CA ILE A 110 -6.64 -5.16 -8.46
C ILE A 110 -6.30 -6.14 -7.34
N TYR A 111 -7.28 -6.69 -6.63
CA TYR A 111 -7.02 -7.37 -5.36
C TYR A 111 -7.12 -8.90 -5.43
N ASP A 112 -7.92 -9.48 -6.34
CA ASP A 112 -8.18 -10.93 -6.34
C ASP A 112 -7.55 -11.67 -7.54
N ASP A 113 -7.16 -10.95 -8.59
CA ASP A 113 -6.60 -11.50 -9.82
C ASP A 113 -5.37 -12.35 -9.53
N ALA A 114 -5.34 -13.52 -10.17
CA ALA A 114 -4.26 -14.47 -10.05
C ALA A 114 -4.15 -15.34 -11.29
N PHE A 115 -2.93 -15.70 -11.64
CA PHE A 115 -2.62 -16.56 -12.77
C PHE A 115 -1.45 -17.46 -12.45
N LEU A 116 -1.37 -18.61 -13.13
CA LEU A 116 -0.21 -19.49 -13.04
C LEU A 116 0.92 -19.02 -13.95
N LYS A 117 2.14 -19.00 -13.43
CA LYS A 117 3.36 -18.82 -14.22
C LYS A 117 4.43 -19.78 -13.72
N VAL A 118 4.83 -20.73 -14.56
CA VAL A 118 5.84 -21.75 -14.24
C VAL A 118 5.48 -22.51 -12.95
N GLY A 119 4.23 -23.00 -12.85
CA GLY A 119 3.74 -23.79 -11.71
C GLY A 119 3.48 -22.99 -10.41
N ARG A 120 3.74 -21.68 -10.40
CA ARG A 120 3.52 -20.81 -9.23
C ARG A 120 2.40 -19.83 -9.47
N LEU A 121 1.63 -19.58 -8.42
CA LEU A 121 0.58 -18.57 -8.44
C LEU A 121 1.20 -17.16 -8.40
N ARG A 122 0.80 -16.31 -9.34
CA ARG A 122 1.23 -14.91 -9.50
C ARG A 122 0.02 -14.00 -9.58
N GLY A 123 0.23 -12.71 -9.33
CA GLY A 123 -0.80 -11.68 -9.39
C GLY A 123 -0.16 -10.29 -9.41
N GLY A 124 -0.89 -9.26 -8.98
CA GLY A 124 -0.32 -7.93 -8.75
C GLY A 124 -0.17 -7.05 -10.00
N VAL A 125 -0.35 -7.58 -11.21
CA VAL A 125 -0.33 -6.79 -12.46
C VAL A 125 -1.38 -5.67 -12.41
N GLY A 126 -2.61 -5.99 -11.97
CA GLY A 126 -3.67 -4.99 -11.78
C GLY A 126 -3.32 -3.94 -10.72
N LYS A 127 -2.65 -4.34 -9.62
CA LYS A 127 -2.18 -3.40 -8.58
C LYS A 127 -1.16 -2.41 -9.13
N GLN A 128 -0.13 -2.91 -9.82
CA GLN A 128 0.89 -2.05 -10.42
C GLN A 128 0.31 -1.14 -11.49
N GLY A 129 -0.58 -1.66 -12.35
CA GLY A 129 -1.27 -0.88 -13.36
C GLY A 129 -2.16 0.22 -12.76
N ALA A 130 -2.90 -0.10 -11.70
CA ALA A 130 -3.73 0.87 -10.98
C ALA A 130 -2.89 2.00 -10.38
N MET A 131 -1.82 1.67 -9.65
CA MET A 131 -0.89 2.66 -9.09
C MET A 131 -0.23 3.51 -10.18
N ALA A 132 0.21 2.91 -11.29
CA ALA A 132 0.81 3.64 -12.41
C ALA A 132 -0.17 4.63 -13.05
N ASN A 133 -1.46 4.30 -13.11
CA ASN A 133 -2.49 5.15 -13.69
C ASN A 133 -3.17 6.08 -12.68
N ARG A 134 -2.78 6.01 -11.40
CA ARG A 134 -3.38 6.77 -10.29
C ARG A 134 -4.87 6.49 -10.21
N SER A 135 -5.24 5.22 -10.38
CA SER A 135 -6.63 4.80 -10.51
C SER A 135 -7.42 5.10 -9.24
N LEU A 136 -6.82 4.96 -8.05
CA LEU A 136 -7.52 5.16 -6.77
C LEU A 136 -7.80 6.65 -6.51
N SER A 137 -6.82 7.52 -6.68
CA SER A 137 -7.03 8.97 -6.53
C SER A 137 -7.99 9.56 -7.57
N ARG A 138 -8.16 8.90 -8.72
CA ARG A 138 -9.10 9.29 -9.79
C ARG A 138 -10.52 8.72 -9.64
N VAL A 139 -10.80 7.98 -8.58
CA VAL A 139 -12.13 7.40 -8.32
C VAL A 139 -13.22 8.47 -8.16
N GLY A 140 -12.84 9.70 -7.75
CA GLY A 140 -13.77 10.80 -7.54
C GLY A 140 -14.34 10.89 -6.13
N PHE A 141 -13.53 10.53 -5.12
CA PHE A 141 -13.82 10.81 -3.72
C PHE A 141 -14.01 12.32 -3.47
N VAL A 142 -14.70 12.69 -2.38
CA VAL A 142 -14.92 14.10 -2.01
C VAL A 142 -13.57 14.77 -1.71
N PRO A 143 -13.20 15.87 -2.40
CA PRO A 143 -11.95 16.59 -2.13
C PRO A 143 -11.83 16.97 -0.64
N SER A 144 -10.77 16.46 0.00
CA SER A 144 -10.52 16.55 1.45
C SER A 144 -9.13 16.01 1.76
N ALA A 145 -8.65 16.21 2.99
CA ALA A 145 -7.41 15.59 3.47
C ALA A 145 -7.37 14.05 3.33
N PHE A 146 -8.52 13.37 3.29
CA PHE A 146 -8.60 11.93 2.99
C PHE A 146 -8.15 11.62 1.55
N CYS A 147 -8.61 12.40 0.57
CA CYS A 147 -8.18 12.27 -0.83
C CYS A 147 -6.69 12.57 -0.98
N ASP A 148 -6.21 13.58 -0.26
CA ASP A 148 -4.81 13.98 -0.34
C ASP A 148 -3.89 12.87 0.19
N ILE A 149 -4.29 12.16 1.26
CA ILE A 149 -3.57 10.96 1.71
C ILE A 149 -3.55 9.88 0.63
N ILE A 150 -4.69 9.61 -0.01
CA ILE A 150 -4.76 8.61 -1.08
C ILE A 150 -3.78 8.97 -2.21
N VAL A 151 -3.76 10.24 -2.64
CA VAL A 151 -2.83 10.73 -3.66
C VAL A 151 -1.39 10.51 -3.22
N ASP A 152 -1.04 10.96 -2.01
CA ASP A 152 0.32 10.88 -1.49
C ASP A 152 0.82 9.43 -1.35
N PHE A 153 -0.04 8.53 -0.87
CA PHE A 153 0.30 7.12 -0.69
C PHE A 153 0.38 6.39 -2.04
N GLU A 154 -0.56 6.66 -2.94
CA GLU A 154 -0.59 6.07 -4.28
C GLU A 154 0.66 6.49 -5.09
N ASP A 155 1.02 7.77 -5.09
CA ASP A 155 2.21 8.26 -5.77
C ASP A 155 3.50 7.69 -5.15
N THR A 156 3.55 7.57 -3.82
CA THR A 156 4.68 6.99 -3.10
C THR A 156 4.84 5.51 -3.44
N CYS A 157 3.76 4.72 -3.38
CA CYS A 157 3.81 3.30 -3.75
C CYS A 157 4.10 3.10 -5.25
N ALA A 158 3.53 3.92 -6.13
CA ALA A 158 3.78 3.87 -7.57
C ALA A 158 5.26 4.12 -7.90
N SER A 159 5.92 5.01 -7.16
CA SER A 159 7.34 5.34 -7.36
C SER A 159 8.28 4.14 -7.25
N ARG A 160 7.87 3.10 -6.49
CA ARG A 160 8.61 1.84 -6.33
C ARG A 160 8.85 1.12 -7.66
N TYR A 161 7.93 1.28 -8.61
CA TYR A 161 7.90 0.56 -9.88
C TYR A 161 8.44 1.39 -11.04
N VAL A 162 8.94 2.59 -10.76
CA VAL A 162 9.61 3.46 -11.72
C VAL A 162 11.12 3.30 -11.57
N GLN A 163 11.85 3.35 -12.67
CA GLN A 163 13.32 3.31 -12.66
C GLN A 163 13.85 4.43 -11.75
N ALA A 164 14.78 4.08 -10.85
CA ALA A 164 15.38 5.05 -9.96
C ALA A 164 16.16 6.12 -10.76
N PRO A 165 16.13 7.38 -10.31
CA PRO A 165 16.99 8.44 -10.83
C PRO A 165 18.47 8.07 -10.81
N ASP A 166 19.25 8.68 -11.70
CA ASP A 166 20.71 8.57 -11.66
C ASP A 166 21.25 9.09 -10.32
N PRO A 167 22.03 8.30 -9.56
CA PRO A 167 22.60 8.71 -8.28
C PRO A 167 23.45 9.99 -8.37
N ASP A 168 24.14 10.23 -9.48
CA ASP A 168 24.96 11.43 -9.66
C ASP A 168 24.08 12.68 -9.83
N VAL A 169 22.95 12.55 -10.55
CA VAL A 169 21.95 13.62 -10.68
C VAL A 169 21.31 13.92 -9.33
N VAL A 170 20.93 12.89 -8.56
CA VAL A 170 20.37 13.07 -7.21
C VAL A 170 21.37 13.79 -6.32
N LYS A 171 22.65 13.39 -6.36
CA LYS A 171 23.71 14.01 -5.56
C LYS A 171 23.91 15.48 -5.93
N GLU A 172 23.95 15.81 -7.22
CA GLU A 172 24.06 17.19 -7.69
C GLU A 172 22.90 18.06 -7.17
N VAL A 173 21.67 17.57 -7.29
CA VAL A 173 20.48 18.30 -6.82
C VAL A 173 20.48 18.44 -5.29
N SER A 174 20.91 17.42 -4.54
CA SER A 174 21.04 17.50 -3.08
C SER A 174 21.98 18.63 -2.67
N LEU A 175 23.16 18.72 -3.29
CA LEU A 175 24.14 19.78 -3.03
C LEU A 175 23.59 21.17 -3.36
N MET A 176 22.82 21.30 -4.46
CA MET A 176 22.13 22.54 -4.80
C MET A 176 21.15 22.94 -3.68
N ILE A 177 20.30 22.01 -3.24
CA ILE A 177 19.29 22.25 -2.18
C ILE A 177 19.95 22.67 -0.86
N GLU A 178 21.03 22.01 -0.46
CA GLU A 178 21.75 22.29 0.80
C GLU A 178 22.20 23.74 0.89
N SER A 179 22.68 24.31 -0.22
CA SER A 179 23.17 25.68 -0.30
C SER A 179 22.08 26.77 -0.41
N GLU A 180 20.82 26.39 -0.55
CA GLU A 180 19.73 27.32 -0.90
C GLU A 180 18.78 27.66 0.26
N THR A 181 18.06 28.76 0.09
CA THR A 181 17.04 29.21 1.06
C THR A 181 15.80 28.32 1.04
N ASN A 182 15.04 28.29 2.14
CA ASN A 182 13.82 27.47 2.24
C ASN A 182 12.83 27.66 1.08
N GLU A 183 12.63 28.89 0.61
CA GLU A 183 11.72 29.16 -0.51
C GLU A 183 12.24 28.61 -1.84
N LYS A 184 13.54 28.76 -2.10
CA LYS A 184 14.15 28.15 -3.29
C LYS A 184 14.18 26.63 -3.22
N ARG A 185 14.40 26.04 -2.04
CA ARG A 185 14.31 24.59 -1.83
C ARG A 185 12.92 24.09 -2.26
N LYS A 186 11.84 24.73 -1.81
CA LYS A 186 10.47 24.37 -2.22
C LYS A 186 10.30 24.38 -3.74
N ILE A 187 10.81 25.42 -4.41
CA ILE A 187 10.74 25.54 -5.88
C ILE A 187 11.51 24.39 -6.56
N ILE A 188 12.71 24.04 -6.07
CA ILE A 188 13.50 22.92 -6.60
C ILE A 188 12.77 21.60 -6.38
N HIS A 189 12.23 21.37 -5.18
CA HIS A 189 11.44 20.18 -4.86
C HIS A 189 10.22 20.01 -5.79
N MET A 190 9.56 21.10 -6.17
CA MET A 190 8.40 21.08 -7.07
C MET A 190 8.76 20.86 -8.55
N ASN A 191 9.89 21.41 -9.00
CA ASN A 191 10.22 21.46 -10.43
C ASN A 191 11.19 20.36 -10.89
N ASN A 192 11.93 19.73 -9.96
CA ASN A 192 12.87 18.67 -10.29
C ASN A 192 12.20 17.30 -10.16
N HIS A 193 11.85 16.70 -11.30
CA HIS A 193 11.13 15.43 -11.36
C HIS A 193 11.96 14.25 -10.84
N GLU A 194 13.26 14.21 -11.13
CA GLU A 194 14.19 13.18 -10.66
C GLU A 194 14.28 13.22 -9.13
N TRP A 195 14.43 14.42 -8.57
CA TRP A 195 14.48 14.60 -7.12
C TRP A 195 13.14 14.27 -6.45
N ALA A 196 12.03 14.70 -7.03
CA ALA A 196 10.70 14.34 -6.52
C ALA A 196 10.47 12.82 -6.55
N LEU A 197 10.95 12.13 -7.58
CA LEU A 197 10.91 10.67 -7.67
C LEU A 197 11.80 10.03 -6.60
N HIS A 198 13.04 10.49 -6.45
CA HIS A 198 13.96 10.02 -5.41
C HIS A 198 13.34 10.15 -4.01
N MET A 199 12.76 11.32 -3.70
CA MET A 199 12.10 11.56 -2.41
C MET A 199 10.90 10.65 -2.17
N ARG A 200 10.11 10.33 -3.21
CA ARG A 200 9.02 9.36 -3.08
C ARG A 200 9.55 7.95 -2.81
N GLN A 201 10.64 7.55 -3.47
CA GLN A 201 11.24 6.23 -3.28
C GLN A 201 11.85 6.07 -1.88
N THR A 202 12.47 7.12 -1.32
CA THR A 202 13.03 7.08 0.04
C THR A 202 11.97 7.06 1.14
N ARG A 203 10.77 7.62 0.90
CA ARG A 203 9.63 7.48 1.83
C ARG A 203 9.21 6.03 2.04
N LEU A 204 9.52 5.12 1.12
CA LEU A 204 9.22 3.70 1.29
C LEU A 204 10.18 2.99 2.25
N ASP A 205 11.26 3.63 2.66
CA ASP A 205 12.27 3.04 3.55
C ASP A 205 11.93 3.26 5.04
N SER A 206 11.03 4.20 5.39
CA SER A 206 10.63 4.50 6.77
C SER A 206 9.16 4.89 6.87
N ALA A 207 8.46 4.40 7.91
CA ALA A 207 7.04 4.69 8.09
C ALA A 207 6.82 6.08 8.71
N SER A 208 7.88 6.73 9.19
CA SER A 208 7.83 8.06 9.82
C SER A 208 7.08 9.10 8.98
N TRP A 209 7.37 9.16 7.67
CA TRP A 209 6.66 10.05 6.76
C TRP A 209 5.17 9.72 6.67
N MET A 210 4.83 8.43 6.60
CA MET A 210 3.45 7.96 6.48
C MET A 210 2.65 8.30 7.74
N ILE A 211 3.22 8.03 8.92
CA ILE A 211 2.62 8.35 10.23
C ILE A 211 2.38 9.85 10.33
N LYS A 212 3.41 10.65 10.06
CA LYS A 212 3.30 12.11 10.05
C LYS A 212 2.21 12.58 9.10
N ARG A 213 2.13 12.00 7.91
CA ARG A 213 1.14 12.38 6.89
C ARG A 213 -0.29 12.02 7.30
N CYS A 214 -0.47 10.87 7.97
CA CYS A 214 -1.72 10.48 8.62
C CYS A 214 -2.12 11.48 9.70
N ASP A 215 -1.21 11.82 10.61
CA ASP A 215 -1.46 12.77 11.69
C ASP A 215 -1.86 14.15 11.16
N GLU A 216 -1.16 14.65 10.12
CA GLU A 216 -1.51 15.90 9.45
C GLU A 216 -2.92 15.89 8.86
N ALA A 217 -3.35 14.78 8.26
CA ALA A 217 -4.70 14.69 7.71
C ALA A 217 -5.77 14.59 8.80
N LEU A 218 -5.52 13.80 9.85
CA LEU A 218 -6.45 13.65 10.98
C LEU A 218 -6.63 14.96 11.76
N GLN A 219 -5.64 15.85 11.73
CA GLN A 219 -5.70 17.19 12.31
C GLN A 219 -6.29 18.23 11.35
N SER A 220 -6.53 17.88 10.08
CA SER A 220 -7.03 18.82 9.09
C SER A 220 -8.50 19.14 9.32
N SER A 221 -8.87 20.42 9.19
CA SER A 221 -10.26 20.86 9.34
C SER A 221 -11.19 20.44 8.20
N ASP A 222 -10.61 19.94 7.10
CA ASP A 222 -11.35 19.36 5.97
C ASP A 222 -11.39 17.82 6.01
N TRP A 223 -10.90 17.20 7.09
CA TRP A 223 -11.11 15.78 7.30
C TRP A 223 -12.62 15.53 7.44
N PRO A 224 -13.18 14.51 6.78
CA PRO A 224 -14.61 14.24 6.85
C PRO A 224 -14.98 13.78 8.29
N GLU A 225 -15.48 14.72 9.11
CA GLU A 225 -15.88 14.47 10.52
C GLU A 225 -17.02 13.45 10.63
N GLU A 226 -17.97 13.55 9.71
CA GLU A 226 -19.03 12.57 9.52
C GLU A 226 -18.80 11.99 8.14
N ALA A 227 -18.22 10.79 8.07
CA ALA A 227 -18.32 9.99 6.86
C ALA A 227 -19.81 9.81 6.57
N LEU A 228 -20.41 10.69 5.75
CA LEU A 228 -21.82 10.61 5.35
C LEU A 228 -21.99 9.22 4.72
N PRO A 229 -22.58 8.26 5.46
CA PRO A 229 -22.53 6.89 5.00
C PRO A 229 -23.69 6.72 4.05
N ARG A 230 -23.48 6.71 2.74
CA ARG A 230 -24.45 6.19 1.77
C ARG A 230 -23.82 5.68 0.48
N PHE A 231 -23.32 4.46 0.54
CA PHE A 231 -23.87 3.34 -0.22
C PHE A 231 -23.21 2.09 0.37
N GLU A 232 -23.97 1.28 1.11
CA GLU A 232 -23.51 -0.09 1.36
C GLU A 232 -23.62 -0.77 0.00
N HIS A 233 -22.50 -0.80 -0.75
CA HIS A 233 -22.43 -1.55 -1.99
C HIS A 233 -22.69 -3.01 -1.61
N LYS A 234 -23.92 -3.48 -1.88
CA LYS A 234 -24.31 -4.88 -1.73
C LYS A 234 -23.63 -5.67 -2.84
N LEU A 235 -22.31 -5.78 -2.72
CA LEU A 235 -21.56 -6.66 -3.58
C LEU A 235 -21.95 -8.10 -3.18
N PRO A 236 -22.17 -8.99 -4.15
CA PRO A 236 -22.52 -10.38 -3.87
C PRO A 236 -21.51 -11.02 -2.90
N LYS A 237 -21.99 -11.58 -1.77
CA LYS A 237 -21.15 -12.19 -0.73
C LYS A 237 -20.23 -13.30 -1.26
N ASN A 238 -20.62 -13.96 -2.36
CA ASN A 238 -19.86 -15.03 -3.01
C ASN A 238 -18.58 -14.57 -3.74
N LEU A 239 -18.32 -13.26 -3.83
CA LEU A 239 -17.11 -12.72 -4.46
C LEU A 239 -16.00 -12.38 -3.45
N TYR A 240 -16.22 -12.57 -2.15
CA TYR A 240 -15.31 -12.10 -1.11
C TYR A 240 -15.06 -13.14 -0.02
N VAL A 241 -14.17 -14.10 -0.30
CA VAL A 241 -13.41 -14.74 0.80
C VAL A 241 -12.23 -13.82 1.12
N THR A 242 -12.49 -12.75 1.87
CA THR A 242 -11.45 -11.84 2.38
C THR A 242 -10.55 -12.56 3.38
N GLY A 243 -9.25 -12.28 3.37
CA GLY A 243 -8.33 -12.92 4.32
C GLY A 243 -7.80 -14.28 3.85
N SER A 244 -8.00 -14.63 2.58
CA SER A 244 -7.51 -15.91 2.06
C SER A 244 -6.00 -15.89 1.86
N LYS A 245 -5.28 -16.70 2.63
CA LYS A 245 -3.90 -17.08 2.33
C LYS A 245 -3.96 -18.06 1.13
N ARG A 246 -3.30 -17.74 0.02
CA ARG A 246 -3.22 -18.63 -1.17
C ARG A 246 -1.88 -19.36 -1.18
N PRO A 247 -1.84 -20.66 -1.55
CA PRO A 247 -0.60 -21.41 -1.65
C PRO A 247 0.33 -20.84 -2.73
N ASN A 248 1.63 -21.09 -2.59
CA ASN A 248 2.65 -20.63 -3.54
C ASN A 248 2.76 -21.56 -4.76
N ASP A 249 2.75 -22.87 -4.51
CA ASP A 249 2.72 -23.92 -5.53
C ASP A 249 1.30 -24.49 -5.59
N VAL A 250 0.77 -24.68 -6.79
CA VAL A 250 -0.60 -25.19 -7.00
C VAL A 250 -0.56 -26.30 -8.03
N SER A 251 -1.18 -27.44 -7.73
CA SER A 251 -1.34 -28.49 -8.72
C SER A 251 -2.36 -28.07 -9.78
N THR A 252 -2.22 -28.52 -11.02
CA THR A 252 -3.13 -28.15 -12.12
C THR A 252 -4.61 -28.51 -11.85
N GLN A 253 -4.89 -29.41 -10.90
CA GLN A 253 -6.25 -29.83 -10.52
C GLN A 253 -6.96 -28.91 -9.51
N GLU A 254 -6.23 -28.13 -8.72
CA GLU A 254 -6.83 -27.27 -7.68
C GLU A 254 -7.42 -25.96 -8.23
N LEU A 255 -7.00 -25.53 -9.42
CA LEU A 255 -7.40 -24.25 -10.02
C LEU A 255 -8.78 -24.29 -10.67
N GLU A 256 -9.23 -25.45 -11.16
CA GLU A 256 -10.55 -25.60 -11.78
C GLU A 256 -11.70 -25.42 -10.78
N GLN A 257 -11.43 -25.47 -9.47
CA GLN A 257 -12.43 -25.26 -8.42
C GLN A 257 -12.55 -23.80 -7.95
N THR A 258 -11.62 -22.92 -8.37
CA THR A 258 -11.54 -21.51 -7.90
C THR A 258 -11.87 -20.45 -8.96
N SER A 259 -12.31 -20.86 -10.16
CA SER A 259 -12.60 -19.99 -11.32
C SER A 259 -14.05 -19.53 -11.38
#